data_AF-G7VH34-F1
#
_entry.id   AF-G7VH34-F1
#
_cell.length_a   1.000
_cell.length_b   1.000
_cell.length_c   1.000
_cell.angle_alpha   90.00
_cell.angle_beta   90.00
_cell.angle_gamma   90.00
#
_symmetry.space_group_name_H-M   'P 1'
#
loop_
_entity.id
_entity.type
_entity.pdbx_description
1 polymer ?
#
loop_
_entity_poly.entity_id
_entity_poly.type
_entity_poly.pdbx_seq_one_letter_code
_entity_poly.pdbx_strand_id
1 'polypeptide(L)'
;MHKPEIIQQGGYTYVESPVDWFAIDVLAVITVIWIIATLWYKGVRQFNLMRYPQMQMMIPYAKWETGLLSNKPPMGAGRVISAFFKTIFVDVLAMNILKCEYGRSEKEVVRTRGAKRAAKLLMVWGFVFAAISTTLAYLTFPHNYIVLDFTHPARAIGMLGGVFMVVGALIWLSVRYKEANYRGIWDLIGADYLPLMVLLLGLSGFVLQAAILAWAIAGDAAYPFLVFATHFHAIPVALFFWAFFWTKADHIIYRIFWRIYEYADKDLAGANTRLPPTTLKPLNKTGKEIQPGY
;
A
#
# COMPACT_ATOMS: atom_id res chain seq x y z
N MET A 1 30.41 26.97 -14.18
CA MET A 1 29.65 25.97 -13.41
C MET A 1 28.85 26.76 -12.40
N HIS A 2 27.55 26.92 -12.64
CA HIS A 2 26.69 27.63 -11.70
C HIS A 2 26.42 26.67 -10.53
N LYS A 3 26.70 27.12 -9.31
CA LYS A 3 26.30 26.39 -8.11
C LYS A 3 24.93 26.90 -7.72
N PRO A 4 23.97 26.02 -7.40
CA PRO A 4 22.66 26.46 -6.93
C PRO A 4 22.83 27.32 -5.68
N GLU A 5 22.05 28.39 -5.60
CA GLU A 5 22.05 29.26 -4.43
C GLU A 5 21.50 28.49 -3.23
N ILE A 6 22.30 28.46 -2.15
CA ILE A 6 21.92 27.81 -0.91
C ILE A 6 21.25 28.85 -0.01
N ILE A 7 19.97 28.62 0.28
CA ILE A 7 19.15 29.48 1.13
C ILE A 7 19.02 28.82 2.50
N GLN A 8 19.26 29.57 3.58
CA GLN A 8 18.99 29.12 4.95
C GLN A 8 17.75 29.82 5.50
N GLN A 9 16.71 29.07 5.84
CA GLN A 9 15.47 29.61 6.41
C GLN A 9 14.88 28.63 7.43
N GLY A 10 14.37 29.14 8.56
CA GLY A 10 13.67 28.29 9.55
C GLY A 10 14.48 27.12 10.11
N GLY A 11 15.82 27.20 10.11
CA GLY A 11 16.71 26.12 10.58
C GLY A 11 17.01 25.03 9.55
N TYR A 12 16.57 25.18 8.31
CA TYR A 12 16.84 24.25 7.22
C TYR A 12 17.55 24.94 6.05
N THR A 13 18.22 24.12 5.26
CA THR A 13 18.99 24.45 4.07
C THR A 13 18.20 24.05 2.83
N TYR A 14 18.01 24.99 1.91
CA TYR A 14 17.26 24.83 0.67
C TYR A 14 18.12 25.17 -0.53
N VAL A 15 17.80 24.57 -1.67
CA VAL A 15 18.27 25.01 -2.98
C VAL A 15 17.09 25.10 -3.93
N GLU A 16 17.11 26.07 -4.83
CA GLU A 16 16.11 26.14 -5.91
C GLU A 16 16.16 24.87 -6.75
N SER A 17 14.99 24.33 -7.05
CA SER A 17 14.88 23.17 -7.93
C SER A 17 15.08 23.60 -9.38
N PRO A 18 16.05 23.01 -10.10
CA PRO A 18 16.20 23.28 -11.53
C PRO A 18 15.16 22.51 -12.37
N VAL A 19 14.39 21.60 -11.74
CA VAL A 19 13.31 20.85 -12.35
C VAL A 19 11.99 21.51 -11.98
N ASP A 20 11.18 21.84 -12.97
CA ASP A 20 9.80 22.28 -12.77
C ASP A 20 8.95 21.11 -12.25
N TRP A 21 8.39 21.28 -11.06
CA TRP A 21 7.57 20.27 -10.40
C TRP A 21 6.13 20.23 -10.95
N PHE A 22 5.72 21.19 -11.78
CA PHE A 22 4.36 21.25 -12.32
C PHE A 22 3.93 19.95 -13.03
N ALA A 23 4.80 19.37 -13.84
CA ALA A 23 4.50 18.10 -14.52
C ALA A 23 4.27 16.94 -13.52
N ILE A 24 5.00 16.93 -12.41
CA ILE A 24 4.87 15.95 -11.34
C ILE A 24 3.57 16.17 -10.57
N ASP A 25 3.20 17.42 -10.30
CA ASP A 25 1.92 17.77 -9.66
C ASP A 25 0.74 17.34 -10.53
N VAL A 26 0.78 17.61 -11.84
CA VAL A 26 -0.25 17.17 -12.78
C VAL A 26 -0.35 15.63 -12.77
N LEU A 27 0.78 14.92 -12.80
CA LEU A 27 0.79 13.46 -12.73
C LEU A 27 0.20 12.94 -11.41
N ALA A 28 0.50 13.60 -10.29
CA ALA A 28 -0.04 13.26 -8.98
C ALA A 28 -1.57 13.47 -8.96
N VAL A 29 -2.07 14.59 -9.46
CA VAL A 29 -3.51 14.89 -9.57
C VAL A 29 -4.22 13.84 -10.43
N ILE A 30 -3.68 13.54 -11.62
CA ILE A 30 -4.22 12.49 -12.50
C ILE A 30 -4.26 11.14 -11.78
N THR A 31 -3.20 10.81 -11.03
CA THR A 31 -3.12 9.56 -10.27
C THR A 31 -4.17 9.49 -9.16
N VAL A 32 -4.40 10.58 -8.43
CA VAL A 32 -5.46 10.65 -7.41
C VAL A 32 -6.83 10.48 -8.05
N ILE A 33 -7.12 11.19 -9.15
CA ILE A 33 -8.39 11.05 -9.89
C ILE A 33 -8.58 9.60 -10.36
N TRP A 34 -7.52 8.97 -10.87
CA TRP A 34 -7.55 7.57 -11.29
C TRP A 34 -7.87 6.61 -10.14
N ILE A 35 -7.23 6.78 -8.98
CA ILE A 35 -7.50 5.98 -7.78
C ILE A 35 -8.97 6.11 -7.36
N ILE A 36 -9.51 7.33 -7.34
CA ILE A 36 -10.91 7.58 -6.98
C ILE A 36 -11.85 6.94 -8.01
N ALA A 37 -11.60 7.13 -9.30
CA ALA A 37 -12.41 6.59 -10.38
C ALA A 37 -12.42 5.05 -10.40
N THR A 38 -11.26 4.42 -10.18
CA THR A 38 -11.13 2.96 -10.14
C THR A 38 -11.73 2.36 -8.87
N LEU A 39 -11.57 3.00 -7.72
CA LEU A 39 -12.24 2.61 -6.47
C LEU A 39 -13.76 2.74 -6.60
N TRP A 40 -14.25 3.80 -7.22
CA TRP A 40 -15.67 3.95 -7.52
C TRP A 40 -16.18 2.85 -8.46
N TYR A 41 -15.49 2.62 -9.58
CA TYR A 41 -15.90 1.63 -10.57
C TYR A 41 -15.84 0.19 -10.03
N LYS A 42 -14.68 -0.26 -9.54
CA LYS A 42 -14.48 -1.63 -9.08
C LYS A 42 -14.93 -1.84 -7.64
N GLY A 43 -14.67 -0.90 -6.74
CA GLY A 43 -15.05 -1.03 -5.35
C GLY A 43 -16.56 -0.83 -5.14
N VAL A 44 -17.10 0.29 -5.63
CA VAL A 44 -18.49 0.70 -5.35
C VAL A 44 -19.47 0.13 -6.37
N ARG A 45 -19.35 0.43 -7.67
CA ARG A 45 -20.35 0.01 -8.68
C ARG A 45 -20.39 -1.50 -8.89
N GLN A 46 -19.24 -2.17 -8.86
CA GLN A 46 -19.19 -3.64 -8.89
C GLN A 46 -19.40 -4.26 -7.50
N PHE A 47 -19.64 -3.45 -6.47
CA PHE A 47 -19.85 -3.84 -5.09
C PHE A 47 -18.71 -4.67 -4.48
N ASN A 48 -17.50 -4.67 -5.06
CA ASN A 48 -16.39 -5.48 -4.54
C ASN A 48 -15.98 -5.09 -3.11
N LEU A 49 -16.10 -3.80 -2.74
CA LEU A 49 -15.85 -3.33 -1.36
C LEU A 49 -16.84 -3.96 -0.38
N MET A 50 -18.12 -3.95 -0.72
CA MET A 50 -19.20 -4.45 0.15
C MET A 50 -19.30 -5.97 0.11
N ARG A 51 -18.95 -6.60 -1.01
CA ARG A 51 -19.07 -8.05 -1.23
C ARG A 51 -17.77 -8.79 -1.02
N TYR A 52 -16.68 -8.13 -0.62
CA TYR A 52 -15.41 -8.79 -0.35
C TYR A 52 -15.52 -10.05 0.53
N PRO A 53 -16.28 -10.04 1.65
CA PRO A 53 -16.45 -11.22 2.51
C PRO A 53 -17.35 -12.26 1.86
N GLN A 54 -18.39 -11.81 1.14
CA GLN A 54 -19.25 -12.67 0.35
C GLN A 54 -18.44 -13.43 -0.72
N MET A 55 -17.53 -12.75 -1.42
CA MET A 55 -16.64 -13.33 -2.43
C MET A 55 -15.60 -14.28 -1.81
N GLN A 56 -15.16 -14.03 -0.58
CA GLN A 56 -14.20 -14.88 0.12
C GLN A 56 -14.84 -16.10 0.79
N MET A 57 -16.03 -15.95 1.37
CA MET A 57 -16.75 -16.98 2.13
C MET A 57 -17.82 -17.68 1.29
N MET A 58 -18.00 -17.27 0.04
CA MET A 58 -19.00 -17.77 -0.92
C MET A 58 -20.45 -17.74 -0.39
N ILE A 59 -20.82 -16.65 0.29
CA ILE A 59 -22.18 -16.48 0.83
C ILE A 59 -23.15 -16.21 -0.35
N PRO A 60 -24.30 -16.91 -0.45
CA PRO A 60 -25.29 -16.64 -1.50
C PRO A 60 -25.80 -15.19 -1.49
N TYR A 61 -25.92 -14.57 -2.66
CA TYR A 61 -26.27 -13.15 -2.83
C TYR A 61 -27.56 -12.74 -2.10
N ALA A 62 -28.63 -13.53 -2.21
CA ALA A 62 -29.90 -13.22 -1.57
C ALA A 62 -29.79 -13.14 -0.04
N LYS A 63 -28.99 -14.03 0.58
CA LYS A 63 -28.74 -14.03 2.03
C LYS A 63 -27.89 -12.85 2.48
N TRP A 64 -26.94 -12.42 1.65
CA TRP A 64 -26.10 -11.25 1.92
C TRP A 64 -26.94 -9.97 1.96
N GLU A 65 -27.75 -9.71 0.93
CA GLU A 65 -28.51 -8.45 0.86
C GLU A 65 -29.64 -8.34 1.88
N THR A 66 -30.41 -9.41 2.09
CA THR A 66 -31.55 -9.40 3.02
C THR A 66 -31.14 -9.56 4.48
N GLY A 67 -30.10 -10.35 4.76
CA GLY A 67 -29.68 -10.66 6.13
C GLY A 67 -28.71 -9.65 6.74
N LEU A 68 -27.84 -9.05 5.91
CA LEU A 68 -26.67 -8.30 6.41
C LEU A 68 -26.66 -6.83 5.98
N LEU A 69 -27.32 -6.44 4.88
CA LEU A 69 -27.23 -5.05 4.39
C LEU A 69 -28.53 -4.25 4.54
N SER A 70 -29.63 -4.70 3.95
CA SER A 70 -30.85 -3.88 3.78
C SER A 70 -31.66 -3.68 5.07
N ASN A 71 -31.69 -4.68 5.96
CA ASN A 71 -32.59 -4.68 7.12
C ASN A 71 -31.93 -4.18 8.43
N LYS A 72 -30.81 -3.44 8.35
CA LYS A 72 -29.96 -3.14 9.52
C LYS A 72 -29.68 -1.62 9.64
N PRO A 73 -29.72 -1.04 10.85
CA PRO A 73 -29.66 0.42 11.08
C PRO A 73 -28.28 1.02 10.77
N PRO A 74 -28.16 2.14 10.03
CA PRO A 74 -26.90 2.64 9.48
C PRO A 74 -25.79 2.80 10.53
N MET A 75 -24.53 2.59 10.11
CA MET A 75 -23.38 2.73 11.01
C MET A 75 -23.10 4.22 11.28
N GLY A 76 -22.93 4.58 12.55
CA GLY A 76 -22.56 5.94 12.94
C GLY A 76 -21.12 6.28 12.54
N ALA A 77 -20.91 7.49 12.02
CA ALA A 77 -19.61 7.95 11.52
C ALA A 77 -18.48 7.82 12.57
N GLY A 78 -18.74 8.18 13.82
CA GLY A 78 -17.75 8.07 14.91
C GLY A 78 -17.26 6.63 15.15
N ARG A 79 -18.14 5.63 14.97
CA ARG A 79 -17.77 4.21 15.10
C ARG A 79 -16.89 3.75 13.95
N VAL A 80 -17.22 4.16 12.73
CA VAL A 80 -16.40 3.87 11.54
C VAL A 80 -15.01 4.48 11.67
N ILE A 81 -14.91 5.71 12.19
CA ILE A 81 -13.62 6.38 12.45
C ILE A 81 -12.80 5.64 13.53
N SER A 82 -13.42 5.27 14.65
CA SER A 82 -12.72 4.48 15.68
C SER A 82 -12.27 3.12 15.16
N ALA A 83 -13.13 2.44 14.39
CA ALA A 83 -12.82 1.18 13.73
C ALA A 83 -11.67 1.33 12.72
N PHE A 84 -11.61 2.42 11.96
CA PHE A 84 -10.48 2.77 11.09
C PHE A 84 -9.16 2.81 11.84
N PHE A 85 -9.09 3.54 12.95
CA PHE A 85 -7.87 3.59 13.75
C PHE A 85 -7.54 2.24 14.40
N LYS A 86 -8.53 1.48 14.88
CA LYS A 86 -8.32 0.10 15.35
C LYS A 86 -7.77 -0.79 14.24
N THR A 87 -8.31 -0.73 13.03
CA THR A 87 -7.81 -1.50 11.89
C THR A 87 -6.37 -1.14 11.56
N ILE A 88 -6.04 0.16 11.50
CA ILE A 88 -4.68 0.61 11.20
C ILE A 88 -3.70 0.23 12.31
N PHE A 89 -4.01 0.49 13.58
CA PHE A 89 -3.04 0.29 14.64
C PHE A 89 -3.03 -1.15 15.18
N VAL A 90 -4.18 -1.79 15.32
CA VAL A 90 -4.25 -3.15 15.89
C VAL A 90 -4.04 -4.20 14.81
N ASP A 91 -4.78 -4.13 13.71
CA ASP A 91 -4.80 -5.22 12.74
C ASP A 91 -3.65 -5.18 11.71
N VAL A 92 -3.13 -4.01 11.35
CA VAL A 92 -1.90 -3.91 10.54
C VAL A 92 -0.70 -4.41 11.35
N LEU A 93 -0.58 -4.02 12.62
CA LEU A 93 0.46 -4.54 13.53
C LEU A 93 0.30 -6.05 13.76
N ALA A 94 -0.93 -6.53 13.97
CA ALA A 94 -1.19 -7.94 14.21
C ALA A 94 -1.20 -8.81 12.93
N MET A 95 -0.97 -8.23 11.75
CA MET A 95 -1.03 -8.93 10.45
C MET A 95 -2.40 -9.54 10.11
N ASN A 96 -3.46 -9.23 10.85
CA ASN A 96 -4.78 -9.82 10.61
C ASN A 96 -5.36 -9.42 9.24
N ILE A 97 -5.00 -8.24 8.73
CA ILE A 97 -5.38 -7.77 7.38
C ILE A 97 -4.65 -8.57 6.28
N LEU A 98 -3.46 -9.11 6.55
CA LEU A 98 -2.59 -9.72 5.55
C LEU A 98 -2.61 -11.26 5.53
N LYS A 99 -3.52 -11.89 6.31
CA LYS A 99 -3.85 -13.33 6.30
C LYS A 99 -4.45 -13.76 4.96
N CYS A 100 -3.65 -13.70 3.90
CA CYS A 100 -3.99 -14.14 2.55
C CYS A 100 -3.52 -15.58 2.35
N GLU A 101 -3.94 -16.48 3.23
CA GLU A 101 -3.64 -17.92 3.16
C GLU A 101 -4.95 -18.68 2.86
N TYR A 102 -5.63 -18.35 1.75
CA TYR A 102 -6.81 -19.09 1.29
C TYR A 102 -6.65 -19.75 -0.08
N GLY A 103 -5.42 -20.22 -0.37
CA GLY A 103 -5.19 -21.07 -1.53
C GLY A 103 -3.78 -21.62 -1.64
N ARG A 104 -3.54 -22.80 -1.04
CA ARG A 104 -2.56 -23.89 -1.32
C ARG A 104 -1.80 -24.40 -0.06
N SER A 105 -1.25 -25.61 -0.21
CA SER A 105 -1.18 -26.73 0.76
C SER A 105 -0.55 -26.48 2.13
N GLU A 106 -0.87 -27.32 3.12
CA GLU A 106 -0.32 -27.30 4.49
C GLU A 106 1.21 -27.22 4.55
N LYS A 107 1.93 -27.84 3.60
CA LYS A 107 3.39 -27.77 3.54
C LYS A 107 3.92 -26.39 3.15
N GLU A 108 3.15 -25.62 2.37
CA GLU A 108 3.47 -24.25 1.93
C GLU A 108 3.27 -23.24 3.07
N VAL A 109 2.28 -23.48 3.94
CA VAL A 109 1.96 -22.62 5.08
C VAL A 109 3.02 -22.71 6.17
N VAL A 110 3.67 -23.86 6.39
CA VAL A 110 4.53 -24.04 7.57
C VAL A 110 5.97 -23.59 7.34
N ARG A 111 6.58 -23.86 6.18
CA ARG A 111 8.03 -23.70 6.01
C ARG A 111 8.52 -22.25 5.91
N THR A 112 7.70 -21.35 5.36
CA THR A 112 8.13 -19.96 5.04
C THR A 112 7.23 -18.89 5.64
N ARG A 113 6.28 -19.28 6.50
CA ARG A 113 5.29 -18.40 7.14
C ARG A 113 5.91 -17.17 7.77
N GLY A 114 6.96 -17.38 8.57
CA GLY A 114 7.65 -16.31 9.28
C GLY A 114 8.24 -15.29 8.34
N ALA A 115 8.92 -15.74 7.28
CA ALA A 115 9.52 -14.87 6.28
C ALA A 115 8.47 -14.11 5.46
N LYS A 116 7.40 -14.77 5.01
CA LYS A 116 6.29 -14.10 4.30
C LYS A 116 5.58 -13.07 5.18
N ARG A 117 5.42 -13.37 6.47
CA ARG A 117 4.85 -12.44 7.46
C ARG A 117 5.74 -11.23 7.66
N ALA A 118 7.04 -11.44 7.91
CA ALA A 118 8.01 -10.36 8.06
C ALA A 118 8.06 -9.47 6.80
N ALA A 119 8.13 -10.08 5.62
CA ALA A 119 8.13 -9.37 4.35
C ALA A 119 6.90 -8.46 4.18
N LYS A 120 5.70 -8.99 4.43
CA LYS A 120 4.45 -8.24 4.34
C LYS A 120 4.38 -7.09 5.35
N LEU A 121 4.79 -7.33 6.60
CA LEU A 121 4.86 -6.28 7.63
C LEU A 121 5.81 -5.16 7.21
N LEU A 122 7.02 -5.50 6.76
CA LEU A 122 8.00 -4.53 6.29
C LEU A 122 7.46 -3.73 5.11
N MET A 123 6.88 -4.38 4.10
CA MET A 123 6.31 -3.65 2.95
C MET A 123 5.17 -2.71 3.38
N VAL A 124 4.25 -3.15 4.25
CA VAL A 124 3.13 -2.30 4.69
C VAL A 124 3.61 -1.13 5.54
N TRP A 125 4.50 -1.35 6.51
CA TRP A 125 5.10 -0.26 7.28
C TRP A 125 5.93 0.67 6.42
N GLY A 126 6.60 0.13 5.39
CA GLY A 126 7.26 0.88 4.35
C GLY A 126 6.32 1.89 3.66
N PHE A 127 5.14 1.45 3.25
CA PHE A 127 4.11 2.34 2.68
C PHE A 127 3.55 3.34 3.69
N VAL A 128 3.35 2.95 4.95
CA VAL A 128 2.89 3.88 6.00
C VAL A 128 3.91 4.99 6.21
N PHE A 129 5.19 4.65 6.33
CA PHE A 129 6.26 5.65 6.46
C PHE A 129 6.41 6.50 5.20
N ALA A 130 6.30 5.91 4.01
CA ALA A 130 6.29 6.67 2.76
C ALA A 130 5.13 7.68 2.73
N ALA A 131 3.91 7.27 3.10
CA ALA A 131 2.75 8.16 3.15
C ALA A 131 2.93 9.32 4.16
N ILE A 132 3.44 9.03 5.36
CA ILE A 132 3.76 10.06 6.37
C ILE A 132 4.84 11.00 5.83
N SER A 133 5.91 10.45 5.27
CA SER A 133 7.03 11.21 4.69
C SER A 133 6.56 12.15 3.59
N THR A 134 5.79 11.66 2.61
CA THR A 134 5.25 12.46 1.51
C THR A 134 4.29 13.53 2.01
N THR A 135 3.44 13.21 2.99
CA THR A 135 2.52 14.19 3.59
C THR A 135 3.28 15.30 4.31
N LEU A 136 4.28 14.95 5.12
CA LEU A 136 5.13 15.93 5.80
C LEU A 136 5.89 16.79 4.79
N ALA A 137 6.51 16.18 3.78
CA ALA A 137 7.22 16.91 2.73
C ALA A 137 6.29 17.90 2.01
N TYR A 138 5.07 17.48 1.66
CA TYR A 138 4.08 18.36 1.02
C TYR A 138 3.70 19.56 1.89
N LEU A 139 3.63 19.38 3.21
CA LEU A 139 3.22 20.43 4.15
C LEU A 139 4.38 21.35 4.56
N THR A 140 5.62 20.86 4.58
CA THR A 140 6.76 21.60 5.14
C THR A 140 7.79 22.06 4.13
N PHE A 141 7.84 21.46 2.93
CA PHE A 141 8.80 21.85 1.91
C PHE A 141 8.24 22.99 1.07
N PRO A 142 8.96 24.11 0.92
CA PRO A 142 8.51 25.19 0.06
C PRO A 142 8.47 24.71 -1.39
N HIS A 143 7.43 25.11 -2.11
CA HIS A 143 7.21 24.69 -3.49
C HIS A 143 8.36 25.16 -4.39
N ASN A 144 8.82 24.31 -5.31
CA ASN A 144 10.00 24.52 -6.17
C ASN A 144 11.36 24.64 -5.46
N TYR A 145 11.45 24.27 -4.17
CA TYR A 145 12.71 24.18 -3.45
C TYR A 145 13.00 22.75 -3.00
N ILE A 146 14.27 22.39 -3.01
CA ILE A 146 14.78 21.12 -2.52
C ILE A 146 15.40 21.36 -1.14
N VAL A 147 14.80 20.79 -0.11
CA VAL A 147 15.36 20.79 1.26
C VAL A 147 16.54 19.84 1.30
N LEU A 148 17.70 20.22 1.82
CA LEU A 148 18.90 19.37 1.83
C LEU A 148 19.09 18.56 3.11
N ASP A 149 18.52 19.00 4.23
CA ASP A 149 18.77 18.39 5.54
C ASP A 149 18.20 16.98 5.68
N PHE A 150 19.07 15.99 5.76
CA PHE A 150 18.68 14.59 6.00
C PHE A 150 17.95 14.36 7.32
N THR A 151 18.22 15.20 8.32
CA THR A 151 17.61 15.14 9.64
C THR A 151 16.18 15.66 9.63
N HIS A 152 15.72 16.30 8.55
CA HIS A 152 14.32 16.70 8.43
C HIS A 152 13.43 15.45 8.54
N PRO A 153 12.38 15.46 9.40
CA PRO A 153 11.60 14.27 9.71
C PRO A 153 10.99 13.61 8.47
N ALA A 154 10.54 14.40 7.50
CA ALA A 154 10.05 13.87 6.21
C ALA A 154 11.11 12.99 5.50
N ARG A 155 12.38 13.39 5.45
CA ARG A 155 13.45 12.62 4.80
C ARG A 155 13.82 11.38 5.60
N ALA A 156 14.01 11.51 6.92
CA ALA A 156 14.35 10.39 7.79
C ALA A 156 13.29 9.28 7.74
N ILE A 157 12.01 9.65 7.86
CA ILE A 157 10.88 8.71 7.79
C ILE A 157 10.79 8.11 6.37
N GLY A 158 11.01 8.92 5.32
CA GLY A 158 11.01 8.44 3.94
C GLY A 158 12.10 7.39 3.67
N MET A 159 13.31 7.63 4.16
CA MET A 159 14.42 6.67 4.07
C MET A 159 14.11 5.37 4.83
N LEU A 160 13.58 5.46 6.06
CA LEU A 160 13.13 4.29 6.82
C LEU A 160 12.06 3.50 6.05
N GLY A 161 11.08 4.20 5.48
CA GLY A 161 10.07 3.61 4.61
C GLY A 161 10.67 2.89 3.41
N GLY A 162 11.62 3.51 2.71
CA GLY A 162 12.36 2.93 1.60
C GLY A 162 13.12 1.67 1.99
N VAL A 163 13.84 1.67 3.12
CA VAL A 163 14.55 0.47 3.62
C VAL A 163 13.56 -0.66 3.86
N PHE A 164 12.44 -0.37 4.51
CA PHE A 164 11.40 -1.36 4.81
C PHE A 164 10.79 -1.95 3.55
N MET A 165 10.51 -1.12 2.53
CA MET A 165 10.01 -1.58 1.23
C MET A 165 11.02 -2.48 0.52
N VAL A 166 12.29 -2.07 0.44
CA VAL A 166 13.36 -2.83 -0.22
C VAL A 166 13.58 -4.17 0.47
N VAL A 167 13.82 -4.18 1.79
CA VAL A 167 14.07 -5.40 2.55
C VAL A 167 12.86 -6.32 2.52
N GLY A 168 11.66 -5.78 2.72
CA GLY A 168 10.41 -6.55 2.68
C GLY A 168 10.18 -7.22 1.32
N ALA A 169 10.40 -6.49 0.22
CA ALA A 169 10.27 -7.03 -1.13
C ALA A 169 11.33 -8.10 -1.44
N LEU A 170 12.59 -7.89 -1.04
CA LEU A 170 13.66 -8.86 -1.23
C LEU A 170 13.40 -10.16 -0.45
N ILE A 171 12.96 -10.07 0.81
CA ILE A 171 12.57 -11.26 1.58
C ILE A 171 11.44 -11.99 0.86
N TRP A 172 10.39 -11.28 0.42
CA TRP A 172 9.27 -11.90 -0.29
C TRP A 172 9.72 -12.62 -1.56
N LEU A 173 10.49 -11.93 -2.42
CA LEU A 173 10.98 -12.47 -3.70
C LEU A 173 11.91 -13.67 -3.47
N SER A 174 12.77 -13.62 -2.45
CA SER A 174 13.67 -14.73 -2.11
C SER A 174 12.93 -15.99 -1.67
N VAL A 175 11.85 -15.84 -0.89
CA VAL A 175 10.99 -16.95 -0.47
C VAL A 175 10.22 -17.48 -1.67
N ARG A 176 9.64 -16.57 -2.47
CA ARG A 176 8.87 -16.92 -3.66
C ARG A 176 9.70 -17.68 -4.68
N TYR A 177 10.94 -17.26 -4.92
CA TYR A 177 11.86 -17.92 -5.83
C TYR A 177 12.09 -19.39 -5.48
N LYS A 178 12.18 -19.69 -4.17
CA LYS A 178 12.36 -21.07 -3.67
C LYS A 178 11.10 -21.93 -3.75
N GLU A 179 9.92 -21.31 -3.86
CA GLU A 179 8.63 -22.02 -3.82
C GLU A 179 7.98 -22.18 -5.20
N ALA A 180 8.12 -21.17 -6.06
CA ALA A 180 7.47 -21.15 -7.36
C ALA A 180 8.18 -22.06 -8.39
N ASN A 181 9.37 -22.60 -8.06
CA ASN A 181 10.20 -23.42 -8.96
C ASN A 181 10.36 -22.77 -10.35
N TYR A 182 10.71 -21.47 -10.37
CA TYR A 182 10.87 -20.73 -11.61
C TYR A 182 11.85 -21.43 -12.56
N ARG A 183 11.46 -21.55 -13.83
CA ARG A 183 12.32 -22.14 -14.88
C ARG A 183 13.33 -21.16 -15.46
N GLY A 184 13.32 -19.91 -15.00
CA GLY A 184 14.25 -18.85 -15.41
C GLY A 184 13.75 -17.47 -14.97
N ILE A 185 14.54 -16.43 -15.26
CA ILE A 185 14.24 -15.04 -14.87
C ILE A 185 12.98 -14.43 -15.54
N TRP A 186 12.49 -15.06 -16.61
CA TRP A 186 11.31 -14.63 -17.37
C TRP A 186 10.02 -15.32 -16.93
N ASP A 187 10.08 -16.27 -16.00
CA ASP A 187 8.93 -17.03 -15.51
C ASP A 187 8.12 -16.26 -14.44
N LEU A 188 8.10 -14.93 -14.54
CA LEU A 188 7.41 -14.05 -13.59
C LEU A 188 5.90 -14.21 -13.74
N ILE A 189 5.21 -14.49 -12.63
CA ILE A 189 3.76 -14.65 -12.58
C ILE A 189 3.14 -13.32 -12.13
N GLY A 190 1.87 -13.05 -12.47
CA GLY A 190 1.18 -11.83 -12.02
C GLY A 190 1.14 -11.59 -10.50
N ALA A 191 1.46 -12.61 -9.68
CA ALA A 191 1.63 -12.47 -8.23
C ALA A 191 2.93 -11.74 -7.83
N ASP A 192 3.92 -11.71 -8.72
CA ASP A 192 5.26 -11.15 -8.47
C ASP A 192 5.32 -9.66 -8.81
N TYR A 193 4.32 -9.16 -9.54
CA TYR A 193 4.19 -7.74 -9.89
C TYR A 193 4.26 -6.83 -8.67
N LEU A 194 3.47 -7.10 -7.63
CA LEU A 194 3.37 -6.24 -6.45
C LEU A 194 4.73 -6.09 -5.74
N PRO A 195 5.42 -7.16 -5.33
CA PRO A 195 6.72 -7.04 -4.66
C PRO A 195 7.82 -6.47 -5.57
N LEU A 196 7.79 -6.73 -6.88
CA LEU A 196 8.71 -6.09 -7.82
C LEU A 196 8.49 -4.58 -7.90
N MET A 197 7.24 -4.14 -7.97
CA MET A 197 6.93 -2.71 -7.95
C MET A 197 7.31 -2.08 -6.61
N VAL A 198 7.05 -2.73 -5.48
CA VAL A 198 7.48 -2.24 -4.16
C VAL A 198 8.99 -2.08 -4.09
N LEU A 199 9.75 -3.05 -4.63
CA LEU A 199 11.20 -2.96 -4.73
C LEU A 199 11.62 -1.77 -5.59
N LEU A 200 11.00 -1.59 -6.77
CA LEU A 200 11.29 -0.50 -7.69
C LEU A 200 10.97 0.88 -7.07
N LEU A 201 9.87 1.00 -6.33
CA LEU A 201 9.52 2.22 -5.59
C LEU A 201 10.57 2.56 -4.53
N GLY A 202 11.00 1.58 -3.74
CA GLY A 202 12.05 1.77 -2.74
C GLY A 202 13.39 2.18 -3.36
N LEU A 203 13.84 1.45 -4.39
CA LEU A 203 15.11 1.74 -5.08
C LEU A 203 15.08 3.10 -5.79
N SER A 204 14.02 3.41 -6.54
CA SER A 204 13.90 4.69 -7.24
C SER A 204 13.85 5.88 -6.27
N GLY A 205 13.24 5.72 -5.09
CA GLY A 205 13.27 6.75 -4.04
C GLY A 205 14.68 7.03 -3.53
N PHE A 206 15.50 5.98 -3.32
CA PHE A 206 16.91 6.17 -2.95
C PHE A 206 17.74 6.80 -4.08
N VAL A 207 17.47 6.45 -5.34
CA VAL A 207 18.12 7.07 -6.50
C VAL A 207 17.78 8.56 -6.58
N LEU A 208 16.51 8.94 -6.35
CA LEU A 208 16.10 10.34 -6.26
C LEU A 208 16.81 11.08 -5.13
N GLN A 209 16.90 10.46 -3.95
CA GLN A 209 17.63 11.03 -2.82
C GLN A 209 19.12 11.25 -3.17
N ALA A 210 19.77 10.28 -3.81
CA ALA A 210 21.15 10.39 -4.27
C ALA A 210 21.33 11.53 -5.28
N ALA A 211 20.38 11.70 -6.22
CA ALA A 211 20.44 12.73 -7.23
C ALA A 211 20.26 14.14 -6.66
N ILE A 212 19.40 14.30 -5.64
CA ILE A 212 19.25 15.56 -4.89
C ILE A 212 20.58 15.96 -4.24
N LEU A 213 21.32 15.01 -3.68
CA LEU A 213 22.61 15.28 -3.05
C LEU A 213 23.69 15.60 -4.07
N ALA A 214 23.71 14.87 -5.18
CA ALA A 214 24.60 15.17 -6.29
C ALA A 214 24.37 16.59 -6.81
N TRP A 215 23.10 17.02 -6.94
CA TRP A 215 22.73 18.39 -7.31
C TRP A 215 23.28 19.42 -6.31
N ALA A 216 23.10 19.19 -5.02
CA ALA A 216 23.58 20.09 -3.97
C ALA A 216 25.11 20.29 -4.00
N ILE A 217 25.87 19.26 -4.39
CA ILE A 217 27.34 19.29 -4.39
C ILE A 217 27.90 19.78 -5.73
N ALA A 218 27.37 19.27 -6.85
CA ALA A 218 27.95 19.42 -8.18
C ALA A 218 27.21 20.43 -9.07
N GLY A 219 26.05 20.95 -8.64
CA GLY A 219 25.23 21.89 -9.42
C GLY A 219 24.93 21.36 -10.82
N ASP A 220 25.11 22.20 -11.84
CA ASP A 220 24.80 21.93 -13.25
C ASP A 220 25.25 20.54 -13.76
N ALA A 221 26.40 20.03 -13.32
CA ALA A 221 26.88 18.72 -13.77
C ALA A 221 25.99 17.54 -13.33
N ALA A 222 25.26 17.69 -12.23
CA ALA A 222 24.33 16.68 -11.73
C ALA A 222 22.90 16.89 -12.25
N TYR A 223 22.62 17.96 -13.02
CA TYR A 223 21.28 18.23 -13.55
C TYR A 223 20.68 17.05 -14.34
N PRO A 224 21.40 16.41 -15.28
CA PRO A 224 20.83 15.28 -16.02
C PRO A 224 20.47 14.09 -15.12
N PHE A 225 21.26 13.86 -14.07
CA PHE A 225 20.99 12.81 -13.10
C PHE A 225 19.76 13.12 -12.25
N LEU A 226 19.60 14.38 -11.82
CA LEU A 226 18.41 14.83 -11.10
C LEU A 226 17.13 14.70 -11.94
N VAL A 227 17.18 15.13 -13.21
CA VAL A 227 16.05 14.97 -14.14
C VAL A 227 15.70 13.49 -14.31
N PHE A 228 16.69 12.64 -14.60
CA PHE A 228 16.50 11.20 -14.72
C PHE A 228 15.85 10.61 -13.45
N ALA A 229 16.44 10.87 -12.28
CA ALA A 229 16.00 10.29 -11.03
C ALA A 229 14.57 10.72 -10.64
N THR A 230 14.21 11.96 -10.93
CA THR A 230 12.85 12.49 -10.70
C THR A 230 11.82 11.70 -11.51
N HIS A 231 12.06 11.51 -12.80
CA HIS A 231 11.16 10.74 -13.67
C HIS A 231 11.19 9.24 -13.35
N PHE A 232 12.38 8.70 -13.08
CA PHE A 232 12.58 7.30 -12.70
C PHE A 232 11.86 6.94 -11.40
N HIS A 233 11.61 7.90 -10.51
CA HIS A 233 10.78 7.69 -9.32
C HIS A 233 9.29 7.95 -9.57
N ALA A 234 8.95 9.07 -10.21
CA ALA A 234 7.55 9.46 -10.42
C ALA A 234 6.77 8.46 -11.29
N ILE A 235 7.39 7.89 -12.33
CA ILE A 235 6.75 6.94 -13.23
C ILE A 235 6.38 5.64 -12.51
N PRO A 236 7.29 4.94 -11.79
CA PRO A 236 6.92 3.78 -10.97
C PRO A 236 5.85 4.06 -9.92
N VAL A 237 5.86 5.24 -9.28
CA VAL A 237 4.81 5.65 -8.34
C VAL A 237 3.45 5.68 -9.04
N ALA A 238 3.34 6.37 -10.17
CA ALA A 238 2.10 6.43 -10.94
C ALA A 238 1.67 5.03 -11.41
N LEU A 239 2.58 4.25 -12.01
CA LEU A 239 2.31 2.90 -12.50
C LEU A 239 1.82 1.96 -11.39
N PHE A 240 2.43 2.03 -10.20
CA PHE A 240 2.02 1.23 -9.05
C PHE A 240 0.56 1.48 -8.71
N PHE A 241 0.16 2.75 -8.54
CA PHE A 241 -1.21 3.09 -8.21
C PHE A 241 -2.18 2.84 -9.36
N TRP A 242 -1.75 3.04 -10.60
CA TRP A 242 -2.61 2.84 -11.76
C TRP A 242 -2.97 1.36 -11.95
N ALA A 243 -1.99 0.48 -11.80
CA ALA A 243 -2.18 -0.96 -11.92
C ALA A 243 -2.71 -1.60 -10.63
N PHE A 244 -2.67 -0.91 -9.49
CA PHE A 244 -3.06 -1.46 -8.18
C PHE A 244 -4.42 -2.17 -8.24
N PHE A 245 -5.43 -1.48 -8.79
CA PHE A 245 -6.79 -2.00 -8.92
C PHE A 245 -6.97 -3.03 -10.05
N TRP A 246 -5.99 -3.18 -10.93
CA TRP A 246 -6.03 -4.14 -12.05
C TRP A 246 -5.23 -5.42 -11.78
N THR A 247 -4.47 -5.43 -10.71
CA THR A 247 -3.80 -6.63 -10.20
C THR A 247 -4.58 -7.23 -9.04
N LYS A 248 -4.06 -8.32 -8.48
CA LYS A 248 -4.61 -8.87 -7.24
C LYS A 248 -4.39 -7.96 -6.03
N ALA A 249 -3.69 -6.83 -6.13
CA ALA A 249 -3.40 -5.96 -4.99
C ALA A 249 -4.64 -5.27 -4.40
N ASP A 250 -5.70 -5.12 -5.19
CA ASP A 250 -7.00 -4.56 -4.78
C ASP A 250 -7.58 -5.21 -3.50
N HIS A 251 -7.29 -6.49 -3.29
CA HIS A 251 -7.69 -7.24 -2.09
C HIS A 251 -7.21 -6.59 -0.79
N ILE A 252 -6.08 -5.86 -0.81
CA ILE A 252 -5.53 -5.18 0.37
C ILE A 252 -6.50 -4.08 0.83
N ILE A 253 -6.94 -3.24 -0.11
CA ILE A 253 -7.89 -2.16 0.17
C ILE A 253 -9.22 -2.75 0.65
N TYR A 254 -9.75 -3.74 -0.06
CA TYR A 254 -11.02 -4.36 0.32
C TYR A 254 -10.97 -5.02 1.70
N ARG A 255 -9.83 -5.62 2.10
CA ARG A 255 -9.64 -6.14 3.46
C ARG A 255 -9.63 -5.06 4.53
N ILE A 256 -8.98 -3.93 4.27
CA ILE A 256 -8.97 -2.81 5.22
C ILE A 256 -10.41 -2.36 5.46
N PHE A 257 -11.17 -2.08 4.39
CA PHE A 257 -12.58 -1.69 4.51
C PHE A 257 -13.43 -2.75 5.21
N TRP A 258 -13.18 -4.03 4.95
CA TRP A 258 -13.88 -5.10 5.64
C TRP A 258 -13.56 -5.15 7.14
N ARG A 259 -12.30 -4.98 7.55
CA ARG A 259 -11.94 -5.01 8.98
C ARG A 259 -12.50 -3.81 9.73
N ILE A 260 -12.57 -2.65 9.06
CA ILE A 260 -13.24 -1.46 9.60
C ILE A 260 -14.72 -1.79 9.82
N TYR A 261 -15.37 -2.35 8.81
CA TYR A 261 -16.75 -2.80 8.92
C TYR A 261 -16.93 -3.80 10.06
N GLU A 262 -16.06 -4.80 10.17
CA GLU A 262 -16.12 -5.82 11.21
C GLU A 262 -16.00 -5.22 12.61
N TYR A 263 -15.10 -4.27 12.83
CA TYR A 263 -15.00 -3.59 14.12
C TYR A 263 -16.18 -2.67 14.40
N ALA A 264 -16.63 -1.90 13.39
CA ALA A 264 -17.75 -0.99 13.55
C ALA A 264 -19.07 -1.74 13.85
N ASP A 265 -19.19 -2.98 13.35
CA ASP A 265 -20.38 -3.80 13.47
C ASP A 265 -20.34 -4.81 14.63
N LYS A 266 -19.16 -5.22 15.12
CA LYS A 266 -19.02 -6.09 16.31
C LYS A 266 -19.67 -5.53 17.56
N ASP A 267 -19.74 -4.21 17.67
CA ASP A 267 -20.36 -3.53 18.81
C ASP A 267 -21.90 -3.44 18.67
N LEU A 268 -22.47 -3.81 17.50
CA LEU A 268 -23.91 -4.01 17.30
C LEU A 268 -24.25 -5.47 17.68
N ALA A 269 -24.22 -5.78 18.98
CA ALA A 269 -24.47 -7.13 19.47
C ALA A 269 -25.84 -7.71 19.05
N GLY A 270 -25.88 -9.03 18.83
CA GLY A 270 -27.12 -9.80 18.66
C GLY A 270 -27.76 -9.71 17.27
N ALA A 271 -29.08 -9.57 17.21
CA ALA A 271 -29.84 -9.59 15.96
C ALA A 271 -29.54 -8.41 15.01
N ASN A 272 -28.80 -7.40 15.46
CA ASN A 272 -28.47 -6.21 14.66
C ASN A 272 -27.08 -6.26 14.01
N THR A 273 -26.27 -7.29 14.30
CA THR A 273 -25.02 -7.50 13.57
C THR A 273 -25.29 -7.85 12.12
N ARG A 274 -24.46 -7.29 11.26
CA ARG A 274 -24.34 -7.55 9.83
C ARG A 274 -23.16 -8.47 9.52
N LEU A 275 -22.54 -9.04 10.54
CA LEU A 275 -21.52 -10.06 10.34
C LEU A 275 -22.18 -11.40 9.98
N PRO A 276 -21.55 -12.19 9.10
CA PRO A 276 -21.99 -13.56 8.88
C PRO A 276 -22.10 -14.28 10.23
N PRO A 277 -23.19 -15.03 10.50
CA PRO A 277 -23.30 -15.76 11.74
C PRO A 277 -22.12 -16.72 11.88
N THR A 278 -21.60 -16.91 13.10
CA THR A 278 -20.44 -17.78 13.36
C THR A 278 -20.69 -19.25 13.00
N THR A 279 -21.95 -19.63 12.82
CA THR A 279 -22.39 -20.94 12.29
C THR A 279 -22.18 -21.09 10.78
N LEU A 280 -21.94 -20.00 10.07
CA LEU A 280 -21.74 -19.97 8.63
C LEU A 280 -20.29 -20.35 8.33
N LYS A 281 -20.10 -21.64 8.03
CA LYS A 281 -18.82 -22.26 7.74
C LYS A 281 -18.27 -21.74 6.40
N PRO A 282 -17.14 -21.00 6.37
CA PRO A 282 -16.61 -20.43 5.14
C PRO A 282 -16.23 -21.56 4.17
N LEU A 283 -16.60 -21.44 2.90
CA LEU A 283 -16.32 -22.45 1.88
C LEU A 283 -15.20 -21.95 0.94
N ASN A 284 -14.28 -22.83 0.55
CA ASN A 284 -13.29 -22.55 -0.50
C ASN A 284 -13.94 -22.57 -1.90
N LYS A 285 -13.25 -22.16 -2.95
CA LYS A 285 -13.78 -22.17 -4.35
C LYS A 285 -14.31 -23.52 -4.86
N THR A 286 -14.01 -24.62 -4.18
CA THR A 286 -14.51 -25.97 -4.48
C THR A 286 -15.74 -26.36 -3.66
N GLY A 287 -16.31 -25.43 -2.89
CA GLY A 287 -17.46 -25.68 -2.00
C GLY A 287 -17.11 -26.43 -0.71
N LYS A 288 -15.82 -26.59 -0.39
CA LYS A 288 -15.39 -27.29 0.83
C LYS A 288 -15.21 -26.32 1.99
N GLU A 289 -15.68 -26.73 3.16
CA GLU A 289 -15.49 -25.98 4.40
C GLU A 289 -14.01 -25.73 4.71
N ILE A 290 -13.74 -24.49 5.09
CA ILE A 290 -12.46 -23.99 5.56
C ILE A 290 -12.47 -24.12 7.09
N GLN A 291 -11.55 -24.93 7.62
CA GLN A 291 -11.43 -25.17 9.05
C GLN A 291 -10.99 -23.89 9.80
N PRO A 292 -11.50 -23.64 11.02
CA PRO A 292 -11.05 -22.53 11.85
C PRO A 292 -9.62 -22.79 12.39
N GLY A 293 -8.74 -21.80 12.30
CA GLY A 293 -7.33 -21.91 12.74
C GLY A 293 -6.27 -21.74 11.65
N TYR A 294 -6.69 -21.46 10.42
CA TYR A 294 -5.83 -21.08 9.30
C TYR A 294 -5.75 -19.55 9.19
#